data_AF-A0A5J4W3Y1-F1
#
_entry.id   AF-A0A5J4W3Y1-F1
#
_cell.length_a   1.000
_cell.length_b   1.000
_cell.length_c   1.000
_cell.angle_alpha   90.00
_cell.angle_beta   90.00
_cell.angle_gamma   90.00
#
_symmetry.space_group_name_H-M   'P 1'
#
loop_
_entity.id
_entity.type
_entity.pdbx_description
1 polymer ?
#
loop_
_entity_poly.entity_id
_entity_poly.type
_entity_poly.pdbx_seq_one_letter_code
_entity_poly.pdbx_strand_id
1 'polypeptide(L)'
;MIQPLDYFINWFYQYNVDMLSFMSLAANANAIKYAIAYKDFDLNVNYTQQTTQSKPVILFQSYWNFKVIRYNIQDKQKHRKTNNNVTINDYEYYKNLFETSQCAICGDKFTMDNKPTLDRIDNKLPHTKTNCQPCCIYCNRYKSDRDEKVTRLFIQLRKYCNINHLPQTIVNDEVFQLIRRNIIGGLSNVMHRYNRANIDTIKRYYYNETNKTVTVINTNHTITHICCIDFNSLYPSCFSSQYHPFNKYTNGIMYMCGSVAGVINDPIKASKIIHSADRFTDRGQIFIAQLKGH
;
A
#
# COMPACT_ATOMS: atom_id res chain seq x y z
N MET A 1 29.62 9.26 19.97
CA MET A 1 28.16 9.10 19.86
C MET A 1 27.56 9.72 18.59
N ILE A 2 28.19 10.74 17.99
CA ILE A 2 27.69 11.41 16.76
C ILE A 2 27.94 10.58 15.49
N GLN A 3 29.13 9.98 15.33
CA GLN A 3 29.47 9.16 14.14
C GLN A 3 28.44 8.06 13.79
N PRO A 4 27.93 7.27 14.75
CA PRO A 4 26.86 6.30 14.45
C PRO A 4 25.58 6.96 13.90
N LEU A 5 25.20 8.13 14.40
CA LEU A 5 24.03 8.87 13.90
C LEU A 5 24.26 9.37 12.47
N ASP A 6 25.43 9.92 12.18
CA ASP A 6 25.79 10.34 10.82
C ASP A 6 25.77 9.15 9.85
N TYR A 7 26.25 7.98 10.28
CA TYR A 7 26.17 6.76 9.48
C TYR A 7 24.72 6.37 9.17
N PHE A 8 23.82 6.43 10.17
CA PHE A 8 22.40 6.19 9.94
C PHE A 8 21.77 7.23 9.00
N ILE A 9 22.02 8.52 9.21
CA ILE A 9 21.53 9.60 8.32
C ILE A 9 21.95 9.31 6.88
N ASN A 10 23.24 9.07 6.66
CA ASN A 10 23.77 8.79 5.33
C ASN A 10 23.16 7.52 4.73
N TRP A 11 22.91 6.49 5.53
CA TRP A 11 22.31 5.26 5.06
C TRP A 11 20.85 5.44 4.60
N PHE A 12 20.01 6.11 5.40
CA PHE A 12 18.61 6.37 5.02
C PHE A 12 18.50 7.36 3.86
N TYR A 13 19.42 8.32 3.79
CA TYR A 13 19.47 9.31 2.72
C TYR A 13 19.65 8.68 1.32
N GLN A 14 20.35 7.54 1.21
CA GLN A 14 20.47 6.78 -0.05
C GLN A 14 19.12 6.35 -0.63
N TYR A 15 18.08 6.25 0.21
CA TYR A 15 16.72 5.90 -0.19
C TYR A 15 15.77 7.10 -0.27
N ASN A 16 16.31 8.33 -0.19
CA ASN A 16 15.54 9.57 -0.05
C ASN A 16 14.59 9.56 1.16
N VAL A 17 14.96 8.84 2.22
CA VAL A 17 14.21 8.78 3.48
C VAL A 17 14.84 9.77 4.46
N ASP A 18 14.09 10.82 4.80
CA ASP A 18 14.48 11.75 5.85
C ASP A 18 14.20 11.14 7.23
N MET A 19 15.26 10.79 7.96
CA MET A 19 15.13 10.23 9.31
C MET A 19 14.41 11.16 10.30
N LEU A 20 14.49 12.48 10.13
CA LEU A 20 13.89 13.44 11.05
C LEU A 20 12.37 13.51 10.90
N SER A 21 11.86 13.16 9.72
CA SER A 21 10.43 13.08 9.44
C SER A 21 9.74 11.89 10.11
N PHE A 22 10.48 10.93 10.67
CA PHE A 22 9.92 9.73 11.31
C PHE A 22 10.28 9.61 12.79
N MET A 23 9.31 9.19 13.59
CA MET A 23 9.43 9.07 15.05
C MET A 23 10.29 7.88 15.54
N SER A 24 10.68 6.93 14.67
CA SER A 24 11.44 5.74 15.09
C SER A 24 12.25 5.09 13.96
N LEU A 25 13.30 4.34 14.32
CA LEU A 25 14.08 3.53 13.37
C LEU A 25 13.23 2.46 12.65
N ALA A 26 12.18 1.95 13.30
CA ALA A 26 11.25 1.01 12.67
C ALA A 26 10.42 1.69 11.56
N ALA A 27 9.99 2.94 11.79
CA ALA A 27 9.29 3.74 10.79
C ALA A 27 10.22 4.08 9.61
N ASN A 28 11.48 4.43 9.88
CA ASN A 28 12.50 4.64 8.84
C ASN A 28 12.75 3.38 8.00
N ALA A 29 12.92 2.21 8.63
CA ALA A 29 13.08 0.95 7.93
C ALA A 29 11.87 0.61 7.05
N ASN A 30 10.65 0.89 7.54
CA ASN A 30 9.43 0.71 6.77
C ASN A 30 9.36 1.67 5.57
N ALA A 31 9.80 2.92 5.73
CA ALA A 31 9.86 3.90 4.65
C ALA A 31 10.81 3.45 3.53
N ILE A 32 11.97 2.87 3.86
CA ILE A 32 12.88 2.26 2.86
C ILE A 32 12.14 1.21 2.01
N LYS A 33 11.34 0.33 2.64
CA LYS A 33 10.60 -0.70 1.87
C LYS A 33 9.69 -0.09 0.83
N TYR A 34 8.97 0.96 1.21
CA TYR A 34 8.09 1.65 0.28
C TYR A 34 8.88 2.41 -0.78
N ALA A 35 10.01 3.05 -0.43
CA ALA A 35 10.89 3.66 -1.42
C ALA A 35 11.36 2.65 -2.48
N ILE A 36 11.73 1.42 -2.06
CA ILE A 36 12.10 0.34 -2.97
C ILE A 36 10.90 -0.17 -3.77
N ALA A 37 9.73 -0.32 -3.14
CA ALA A 37 8.50 -0.80 -3.79
C ALA A 37 7.95 0.18 -4.85
N TYR A 38 8.21 1.47 -4.68
CA TYR A 38 7.78 2.53 -5.60
C TYR A 38 8.91 3.06 -6.48
N LYS A 39 10.09 2.43 -6.49
CA LYS A 39 11.25 2.91 -7.27
C LYS A 39 10.98 3.04 -8.77
N ASP A 40 10.10 2.18 -9.31
CA ASP A 40 9.73 2.11 -10.72
C ASP A 40 8.40 2.85 -11.00
N PHE A 41 7.88 3.60 -10.01
CA PHE A 41 6.71 4.44 -10.20
C PHE A 41 7.09 5.70 -10.97
N ASP A 42 6.46 5.92 -12.12
CA ASP A 42 6.61 7.11 -12.95
C ASP A 42 5.24 7.75 -13.18
N LEU A 43 5.13 9.02 -12.79
CA LEU A 43 3.91 9.80 -12.95
C LEU A 43 3.53 10.04 -14.42
N ASN A 44 4.50 9.98 -15.32
CA ASN A 44 4.29 10.16 -16.75
C ASN A 44 3.71 8.90 -17.41
N VAL A 45 3.83 7.74 -16.77
CA VAL A 45 3.30 6.47 -17.26
C VAL A 45 1.81 6.34 -16.94
N ASN A 46 1.05 5.92 -17.95
CA ASN A 46 -0.35 5.56 -17.79
C ASN A 46 -0.47 4.07 -17.44
N TYR A 47 -0.55 3.77 -16.14
CA TYR A 47 -0.83 2.42 -15.63
C TYR A 47 -2.27 2.01 -15.95
N THR A 48 -2.54 1.39 -17.10
CA THR A 48 -3.89 0.96 -17.48
C THR A 48 -4.26 -0.38 -16.84
N GLN A 49 -5.40 -0.45 -16.17
CA GLN A 49 -6.01 -1.73 -15.80
C GLN A 49 -6.89 -2.19 -16.97
N GLN A 50 -6.31 -2.88 -17.95
CA GLN A 50 -7.11 -3.44 -19.04
C GLN A 50 -7.98 -4.57 -18.49
N THR A 51 -9.27 -4.29 -18.25
CA THR A 51 -10.27 -5.36 -18.28
C THR A 51 -10.41 -5.79 -19.73
N THR A 52 -9.79 -6.90 -20.08
CA THR A 52 -9.80 -7.52 -21.43
C THR A 52 -11.20 -7.81 -21.98
N GLN A 53 -12.26 -7.60 -21.19
CA GLN A 53 -13.65 -7.90 -21.51
C GLN A 53 -14.53 -6.66 -21.77
N SER A 54 -14.04 -5.44 -21.49
CA SER A 54 -14.90 -4.25 -21.56
C SER A 54 -15.08 -3.78 -23.00
N LYS A 55 -16.34 -3.73 -23.47
CA LYS A 55 -16.69 -3.26 -24.82
C LYS A 55 -16.42 -1.75 -24.98
N PRO A 56 -16.01 -1.29 -26.17
CA PRO A 56 -15.89 0.14 -26.49
C PRO A 56 -17.16 0.91 -26.12
N VAL A 57 -17.01 2.17 -25.73
CA VAL A 57 -18.17 3.02 -25.42
C VAL A 57 -19.04 3.19 -26.66
N ILE A 58 -20.35 3.03 -26.49
CA ILE A 58 -21.35 3.46 -27.46
C ILE A 58 -22.11 4.61 -26.81
N LEU A 59 -21.85 5.84 -27.27
CA LEU A 59 -22.56 7.00 -26.75
C LEU A 59 -23.94 7.07 -27.42
N PHE A 60 -25.01 6.93 -26.63
CA PHE A 60 -26.37 7.14 -27.12
C PHE A 60 -26.78 8.61 -26.98
N GLN A 61 -27.55 9.13 -27.95
CA GLN A 61 -28.10 10.49 -27.89
C GLN A 61 -28.87 10.75 -26.57
N SER A 62 -29.64 9.78 -26.10
CA SER A 62 -30.39 9.89 -24.84
C SER A 62 -29.48 10.09 -23.62
N TYR A 63 -28.33 9.40 -23.58
CA TYR A 63 -27.32 9.58 -22.55
C TYR A 63 -26.69 10.97 -22.61
N TRP A 64 -26.35 11.44 -23.82
CA TRP A 64 -25.84 12.80 -24.03
C TRP A 64 -26.82 13.86 -23.57
N ASN A 65 -28.09 13.75 -23.96
CA ASN A 65 -29.15 14.67 -23.55
C ASN A 65 -29.27 14.75 -22.02
N PHE A 66 -29.26 13.60 -21.35
CA PHE A 66 -29.27 13.53 -19.89
C PHE A 66 -28.05 14.22 -19.26
N LYS A 67 -26.86 14.04 -19.83
CA LYS A 67 -25.63 14.69 -19.36
C LYS A 67 -25.67 16.20 -19.52
N VAL A 68 -26.08 16.70 -20.69
CA VAL A 68 -26.22 18.13 -20.95
C VAL A 68 -27.17 18.79 -19.95
N ILE A 69 -28.31 18.18 -19.65
CA ILE A 69 -29.24 18.68 -18.63
C ILE A 69 -28.56 18.76 -17.26
N ARG A 70 -27.83 17.70 -16.86
CA ARG A 70 -27.09 17.66 -15.60
C ARG A 70 -26.00 18.72 -15.51
N TYR A 71 -25.28 19.00 -16.59
CA TYR A 71 -24.24 20.03 -16.63
C TYR A 71 -24.86 21.43 -16.46
N ASN A 72 -25.95 21.70 -17.16
CA ASN A 72 -26.67 22.97 -17.04
C ASN A 72 -27.22 23.20 -15.62
N ILE A 73 -27.76 22.18 -14.97
CA ILE A 73 -28.22 22.27 -13.58
C ILE A 73 -27.06 22.61 -12.64
N GLN A 74 -25.92 21.92 -12.78
CA GLN A 74 -24.73 22.16 -11.94
C GLN A 74 -24.15 23.57 -12.10
N ASP A 75 -24.18 24.11 -13.32
CA ASP A 75 -23.69 25.46 -13.57
C ASP A 75 -24.65 26.53 -13.05
N LYS A 76 -25.97 26.32 -13.20
CA LYS A 76 -26.98 27.20 -12.60
C LYS A 76 -26.90 27.22 -11.07
N GLN A 77 -26.76 26.06 -10.43
CA GLN A 77 -26.63 25.94 -8.97
C GLN A 77 -25.40 26.65 -8.40
N LYS A 78 -24.37 26.85 -9.22
CA LYS A 78 -23.14 27.56 -8.84
C LYS A 78 -23.07 28.96 -9.46
N HIS A 79 -24.19 29.47 -9.96
CA HIS A 79 -24.32 30.81 -10.56
C HIS A 79 -23.33 31.11 -11.69
N ARG A 80 -22.98 30.10 -12.50
CA ARG A 80 -22.11 30.29 -13.68
C ARG A 80 -22.92 30.75 -14.90
N LYS A 81 -22.26 31.46 -15.82
CA LYS A 81 -22.88 31.93 -17.07
C LYS A 81 -23.16 30.76 -18.02
N THR A 82 -24.41 30.42 -18.28
CA THR A 82 -24.75 29.23 -19.10
C THR A 82 -24.96 29.51 -20.59
N ASN A 83 -24.78 30.76 -21.05
CA ASN A 83 -25.17 31.18 -22.41
C ASN A 83 -24.44 30.40 -23.51
N ASN A 84 -23.20 29.97 -23.25
CA ASN A 84 -22.34 29.25 -24.20
C ASN A 84 -22.05 27.82 -23.74
N ASN A 85 -22.95 27.24 -22.95
CA ASN A 85 -22.81 25.86 -22.49
C ASN A 85 -22.89 24.87 -23.64
N VAL A 86 -22.34 23.68 -23.41
CA VAL A 86 -22.59 22.51 -24.26
C VAL A 86 -24.09 22.25 -24.38
N THR A 87 -24.50 21.87 -25.58
CA THR A 87 -25.90 21.67 -25.95
C THR A 87 -26.14 20.24 -26.44
N ILE A 88 -27.41 19.85 -26.51
CA ILE A 88 -27.80 18.55 -27.07
C ILE A 88 -27.37 18.38 -28.54
N ASN A 89 -27.21 19.48 -29.26
CA ASN A 89 -26.81 19.51 -30.67
C ASN A 89 -25.31 19.23 -30.86
N ASP A 90 -24.50 19.31 -29.80
CA ASP A 90 -23.07 19.00 -29.85
C ASP A 90 -22.77 17.49 -29.81
N TYR A 91 -23.78 16.64 -29.96
CA TYR A 91 -23.69 15.19 -29.83
C TYR A 91 -22.61 14.56 -30.71
N GLU A 92 -22.63 14.81 -32.03
CA GLU A 92 -21.69 14.16 -32.95
C GLU A 92 -20.24 14.53 -32.63
N TYR A 93 -19.99 15.79 -32.25
CA TYR A 93 -18.68 16.24 -31.81
C TYR A 93 -18.20 15.47 -30.57
N TYR A 94 -19.04 15.37 -29.54
CA TYR A 94 -18.66 14.69 -28.29
C TYR A 94 -18.64 13.17 -28.40
N LYS A 95 -19.47 12.59 -29.28
CA LYS A 95 -19.40 11.17 -29.63
C LYS A 95 -18.04 10.84 -30.22
N ASN A 96 -17.63 11.59 -31.26
CA ASN A 96 -16.32 11.40 -31.88
C ASN A 96 -15.17 11.66 -30.88
N LEU A 97 -15.28 12.69 -30.04
CA LEU A 97 -14.30 12.97 -29.01
C LEU A 97 -14.14 11.79 -28.05
N PHE A 98 -15.22 11.24 -27.51
CA PHE A 98 -15.14 10.11 -26.57
C PHE A 98 -14.73 8.78 -27.23
N GLU A 99 -14.96 8.60 -28.53
CA GLU A 99 -14.50 7.41 -29.26
C GLU A 99 -13.00 7.46 -29.57
N THR A 100 -12.45 8.65 -29.82
CA THR A 100 -11.05 8.84 -30.23
C THR A 100 -10.12 9.21 -29.07
N SER A 101 -10.66 9.77 -28.00
CA SER A 101 -9.89 10.23 -26.85
C SER A 101 -9.88 9.21 -25.70
N GLN A 102 -9.07 9.53 -24.70
CA GLN A 102 -9.02 8.83 -23.43
C GLN A 102 -9.36 9.79 -22.29
N CYS A 103 -9.53 9.28 -21.07
CA CYS A 103 -9.70 10.13 -19.90
C CYS A 103 -8.45 10.99 -19.68
N ALA A 104 -8.62 12.31 -19.58
CA ALA A 104 -7.54 13.27 -19.37
C ALA A 104 -6.71 12.99 -18.09
N ILE A 105 -7.36 12.48 -17.04
CA ILE A 105 -6.75 12.25 -15.73
C ILE A 105 -6.07 10.88 -15.65
N CYS A 106 -6.78 9.80 -15.96
CA CYS A 106 -6.29 8.44 -15.74
C CYS A 106 -5.73 7.74 -16.99
N GLY A 107 -5.89 8.34 -18.17
CA GLY A 107 -5.43 7.79 -19.45
C GLY A 107 -6.20 6.58 -19.97
N ASP A 108 -7.25 6.10 -19.28
CA ASP A 108 -8.01 4.93 -19.73
C ASP A 108 -8.93 5.30 -20.90
N LYS A 109 -9.08 4.35 -21.83
CA LYS A 109 -10.13 4.43 -22.86
C LYS A 109 -11.52 4.34 -22.22
N PHE A 110 -12.48 4.98 -22.88
CA PHE A 110 -13.87 4.91 -22.46
C PHE A 110 -14.52 3.60 -22.91
N THR A 111 -15.24 2.98 -21.98
CA THR A 111 -15.93 1.71 -22.19
C THR A 111 -17.35 1.81 -21.62
N MET A 112 -18.16 0.76 -21.82
CA MET A 112 -19.49 0.71 -21.20
C MET A 112 -19.45 0.71 -19.66
N ASP A 113 -18.36 0.21 -19.07
CA ASP A 113 -18.11 0.22 -17.63
C ASP A 113 -17.48 1.55 -17.18
N ASN A 114 -16.54 2.05 -17.99
CA ASN A 114 -15.83 3.31 -17.77
C ASN A 114 -16.43 4.44 -18.62
N LYS A 115 -17.66 4.84 -18.29
CA LYS A 115 -18.42 5.80 -19.11
C LYS A 115 -17.78 7.20 -19.11
N PRO A 116 -17.79 7.91 -20.26
CA PRO A 116 -17.23 9.25 -20.38
C PRO A 116 -18.13 10.32 -19.74
N THR A 117 -17.49 11.42 -19.35
CA THR A 117 -18.09 12.67 -18.90
C THR A 117 -17.23 13.85 -19.36
N LEU A 118 -17.79 15.04 -19.27
CA LEU A 118 -17.03 16.28 -19.32
C LEU A 118 -16.61 16.70 -17.92
N ASP A 119 -15.30 16.83 -17.73
CA ASP A 119 -14.70 17.52 -16.59
C ASP A 119 -14.36 18.95 -17.00
N ARG A 120 -14.48 19.89 -16.06
CA ARG A 120 -14.10 21.28 -16.31
C ARG A 120 -12.63 21.47 -15.99
N ILE A 121 -11.92 22.15 -16.87
CA ILE A 121 -10.53 22.55 -16.68
C ILE A 121 -10.49 23.60 -15.55
N ASP A 122 -11.26 24.68 -15.70
CA ASP A 122 -11.51 25.64 -14.61
C ASP A 122 -12.92 25.43 -14.03
N ASN A 123 -12.98 25.06 -12.75
CA ASN A 123 -14.21 24.85 -12.01
C ASN A 123 -15.02 26.14 -11.72
N LYS A 124 -14.42 27.32 -11.91
CA LYS A 124 -15.12 28.62 -11.84
C LYS A 124 -15.87 28.92 -13.13
N LEU A 125 -15.41 28.38 -14.26
CA LEU A 125 -16.01 28.56 -15.57
C LEU A 125 -17.08 27.50 -15.86
N PRO A 126 -18.05 27.79 -16.74
CA PRO A 126 -19.14 26.88 -17.06
C PRO A 126 -18.70 25.77 -18.04
N HIS A 127 -19.57 24.80 -18.33
CA HIS A 127 -19.28 23.72 -19.28
C HIS A 127 -19.34 24.20 -20.74
N THR A 128 -18.30 24.88 -21.20
CA THR A 128 -18.11 25.25 -22.62
C THR A 128 -17.19 24.27 -23.33
N LYS A 129 -17.21 24.27 -24.68
CA LYS A 129 -16.30 23.41 -25.48
C LYS A 129 -14.82 23.62 -25.16
N THR A 130 -14.42 24.85 -24.84
CA THR A 130 -13.03 25.21 -24.55
C THR A 130 -12.62 24.98 -23.09
N ASN A 131 -13.58 24.90 -22.17
CA ASN A 131 -13.32 24.68 -20.74
C ASN A 131 -13.57 23.23 -20.30
N CYS A 132 -13.94 22.34 -21.22
CA CYS A 132 -14.22 20.95 -20.90
C CYS A 132 -13.22 19.99 -21.54
N GLN A 133 -12.88 18.95 -20.80
CA GLN A 133 -12.05 17.85 -21.26
C GLN A 133 -12.74 16.50 -21.00
N PRO A 134 -12.44 15.46 -21.82
CA PRO A 134 -13.01 14.15 -21.64
C PRO A 134 -12.44 13.47 -20.39
N CYS A 135 -13.30 13.04 -19.49
CA CYS A 135 -12.91 12.42 -18.22
C CYS A 135 -13.89 11.33 -17.81
N CYS A 136 -13.43 10.24 -17.22
CA CYS A 136 -14.37 9.20 -16.78
C CYS A 136 -15.08 9.60 -15.48
N ILE A 137 -16.22 8.96 -15.21
CA ILE A 137 -17.06 9.26 -14.03
C ILE A 137 -16.26 9.18 -12.72
N TYR A 138 -15.41 8.16 -12.58
CA TYR A 138 -14.61 7.96 -11.36
C TYR A 138 -13.63 9.11 -11.15
N CYS A 139 -12.84 9.44 -12.18
CA CYS A 139 -11.83 10.49 -12.10
C CYS A 139 -12.43 11.87 -11.89
N ASN A 140 -13.53 12.18 -12.57
CA ASN A 140 -14.24 13.46 -12.42
C ASN A 140 -14.79 13.61 -10.98
N ARG A 141 -15.42 12.56 -10.45
CA ARG A 141 -15.92 12.55 -9.07
C ARG A 141 -14.79 12.64 -8.05
N TYR A 142 -13.68 11.92 -8.28
CA TYR A 142 -12.54 11.95 -7.38
C TYR A 142 -11.82 13.30 -7.44
N LYS A 143 -11.63 13.90 -8.62
CA LYS A 143 -11.06 15.25 -8.75
C LYS A 143 -11.93 16.27 -8.01
N SER A 144 -13.24 16.30 -8.29
CA SER A 144 -14.13 17.32 -7.75
C SER A 144 -13.58 18.73 -8.06
N ASP A 145 -13.17 19.45 -7.03
CA ASP A 145 -12.58 20.79 -7.03
C ASP A 145 -11.08 20.79 -6.69
N ARG A 146 -10.48 19.61 -6.52
CA ARG A 146 -9.06 19.44 -6.24
C ARG A 146 -8.21 19.67 -7.49
N ASP A 147 -6.92 19.91 -7.24
CA ASP A 147 -5.92 20.03 -8.31
C ASP A 147 -5.84 18.75 -9.16
N GLU A 148 -5.79 18.94 -10.47
CA GLU A 148 -5.79 17.85 -11.44
C GLU A 148 -4.52 16.99 -11.36
N LYS A 149 -3.35 17.62 -11.19
CA LYS A 149 -2.06 16.91 -11.16
C LYS A 149 -1.95 16.06 -9.90
N VAL A 150 -2.37 16.61 -8.76
CA VAL A 150 -2.46 15.86 -7.49
C VAL A 150 -3.45 14.69 -7.63
N THR A 151 -4.61 14.94 -8.23
CA THR A 151 -5.62 13.90 -8.48
C THR A 151 -5.04 12.78 -9.36
N ARG A 152 -4.38 13.14 -10.46
CA ARG A 152 -3.71 12.21 -11.36
C ARG A 152 -2.65 11.40 -10.63
N LEU A 153 -1.82 12.02 -9.80
CA LEU A 153 -0.81 11.33 -8.98
C LEU A 153 -1.44 10.22 -8.14
N PHE A 154 -2.48 10.52 -7.36
CA PHE A 154 -3.12 9.52 -6.51
C PHE A 154 -3.81 8.40 -7.30
N ILE A 155 -4.41 8.73 -8.45
CA ILE A 155 -5.03 7.71 -9.32
C ILE A 155 -3.96 6.79 -9.91
N GLN A 156 -2.90 7.34 -10.48
CA GLN A 156 -1.80 6.57 -11.06
C GLN A 156 -1.10 5.72 -10.00
N LEU A 157 -0.87 6.26 -8.80
CA LEU A 157 -0.29 5.54 -7.68
C LEU A 157 -1.19 4.35 -7.27
N ARG A 158 -2.49 4.58 -7.12
CA ARG A 158 -3.44 3.49 -6.80
C ARG A 158 -3.41 2.38 -7.87
N LYS A 159 -3.37 2.74 -9.15
CA LYS A 159 -3.30 1.77 -10.24
C LYS A 159 -1.97 1.01 -10.22
N TYR A 160 -0.85 1.69 -10.01
CA TYR A 160 0.45 1.06 -9.82
C TYR A 160 0.45 0.06 -8.67
N CYS A 161 -0.11 0.44 -7.51
CA CYS A 161 -0.24 -0.45 -6.36
C CYS A 161 -1.05 -1.70 -6.70
N ASN A 162 -2.17 -1.56 -7.42
CA ASN A 162 -3.01 -2.69 -7.80
C ASN A 162 -2.30 -3.65 -8.76
N ILE A 163 -1.57 -3.14 -9.75
CA ILE A 163 -0.85 -3.96 -10.74
C ILE A 163 0.28 -4.75 -10.08
N ASN A 164 0.98 -4.12 -9.14
CA ASN A 164 2.11 -4.72 -8.43
C ASN A 164 1.71 -5.40 -7.12
N HIS A 165 0.41 -5.53 -6.84
CA HIS A 165 -0.13 -6.11 -5.61
C HIS A 165 0.42 -5.49 -4.31
N LEU A 166 0.75 -4.20 -4.34
CA LEU A 166 1.26 -3.45 -3.20
C LEU A 166 0.16 -3.17 -2.18
N PRO A 167 0.51 -3.03 -0.88
CA PRO A 167 -0.46 -2.78 0.16
C PRO A 167 -1.06 -1.38 0.00
N GLN A 168 -2.36 -1.29 0.25
CA GLN A 168 -3.12 -0.04 0.27
C GLN A 168 -3.81 0.10 1.62
N THR A 169 -4.36 1.29 1.89
CA THR A 169 -5.18 1.52 3.08
C THR A 169 -6.29 0.49 3.16
N ILE A 170 -6.35 -0.23 4.29
CA ILE A 170 -7.42 -1.19 4.56
C ILE A 170 -8.69 -0.40 4.83
N VAL A 171 -9.67 -0.53 3.93
CA VAL A 171 -10.99 0.12 4.06
C VAL A 171 -12.07 -0.81 4.62
N ASN A 172 -11.77 -2.09 4.76
CA ASN A 172 -12.70 -3.08 5.31
C ASN A 172 -12.43 -3.26 6.80
N ASP A 173 -13.41 -2.92 7.63
CA ASP A 173 -13.31 -3.00 9.09
C ASP A 173 -13.07 -4.42 9.60
N GLU A 174 -13.70 -5.43 9.02
CA GLU A 174 -13.51 -6.84 9.41
C GLU A 174 -12.05 -7.26 9.18
N VAL A 175 -11.51 -6.93 8.00
CA VAL A 175 -10.11 -7.20 7.64
C VAL A 175 -9.15 -6.45 8.56
N PHE A 176 -9.44 -5.17 8.82
CA PHE A 176 -8.65 -4.36 9.74
C PHE A 176 -8.62 -4.98 11.15
N GLN A 177 -9.78 -5.35 11.69
CA GLN A 177 -9.88 -5.97 13.00
C GLN A 177 -9.18 -7.33 13.06
N LEU A 178 -9.31 -8.14 12.01
CA LEU A 178 -8.63 -9.44 11.93
C LEU A 178 -7.10 -9.29 11.98
N ILE A 179 -6.56 -8.36 11.20
CA ILE A 179 -5.12 -8.07 11.21
C ILE A 179 -4.70 -7.48 12.56
N ARG A 180 -5.45 -6.49 13.07
CA ARG A 180 -5.10 -5.73 14.27
C ARG A 180 -5.06 -6.60 15.54
N ARG A 181 -5.96 -7.59 15.65
CA ARG A 181 -6.03 -8.52 16.79
C ARG A 181 -4.77 -9.38 16.93
N ASN A 182 -4.07 -9.64 15.84
CA ASN A 182 -2.88 -10.50 15.81
C ASN A 182 -1.56 -9.71 15.83
N ILE A 183 -1.61 -8.37 15.84
CA ILE A 183 -0.42 -7.52 16.00
C ILE A 183 -0.12 -7.37 17.49
N ILE A 184 0.94 -8.04 17.94
CA ILE A 184 1.50 -7.95 19.30
C ILE A 184 2.73 -7.04 19.25
N GLY A 185 2.90 -6.20 20.26
CA GLY A 185 4.06 -5.29 20.39
C GLY A 185 5.35 -6.03 20.74
N GLY A 186 6.39 -5.27 21.07
CA GLY A 186 7.64 -5.83 21.59
C GLY A 186 7.40 -6.65 22.86
N LEU A 187 8.05 -7.80 22.96
CA LEU A 187 7.98 -8.64 24.15
C LEU A 187 8.68 -7.91 25.31
N SER A 188 7.91 -7.55 26.33
CA SER A 188 8.45 -7.02 27.59
C SER A 188 8.09 -8.00 28.71
N ASN A 189 9.11 -8.70 29.20
CA ASN A 189 8.95 -9.68 30.27
C ASN A 189 9.72 -9.19 31.50
N VAL A 190 9.01 -9.05 32.62
CA VAL A 190 9.64 -8.87 33.92
C VAL A 190 10.00 -10.25 34.46
N MET A 191 11.30 -10.52 34.57
CA MET A 191 11.74 -11.72 35.27
C MET A 191 11.63 -11.47 36.77
N HIS A 192 10.72 -12.16 37.46
CA HIS A 192 10.63 -12.13 38.93
C HIS A 192 11.84 -12.77 39.64
N ARG A 193 12.79 -13.29 38.87
CA ARG A 193 14.00 -13.93 39.40
C ARG A 193 15.09 -12.89 39.58
N TYR A 194 15.48 -12.69 40.82
CA TYR A 194 16.65 -11.91 41.18
C TYR A 194 17.90 -12.79 41.14
N ASN A 195 18.93 -12.35 40.43
CA ASN A 195 20.23 -13.02 40.39
C ASN A 195 21.30 -12.03 40.88
N ARG A 196 22.11 -12.46 41.84
CA ARG A 196 23.21 -11.69 42.40
C ARG A 196 24.54 -12.33 42.02
N ALA A 197 25.44 -11.51 41.50
CA ALA A 197 26.82 -11.91 41.27
C ALA A 197 27.47 -12.37 42.59
N ASN A 198 28.25 -13.44 42.50
CA ASN A 198 29.00 -14.12 43.56
C ASN A 198 28.15 -14.73 44.69
N ILE A 199 26.82 -14.73 44.59
CA ILE A 199 25.92 -15.29 45.62
C ILE A 199 25.06 -16.41 45.05
N ASP A 200 24.38 -16.16 43.92
CA ASP A 200 23.46 -17.13 43.35
C ASP A 200 24.16 -18.00 42.29
N THR A 201 23.67 -19.23 42.06
CA THR A 201 24.20 -20.14 41.02
C THR A 201 23.41 -20.05 39.71
N ILE A 202 24.08 -20.36 38.60
CA ILE A 202 23.46 -20.38 37.27
C ILE A 202 22.38 -21.45 37.24
N LYS A 203 21.19 -21.08 36.76
CA LYS A 203 20.04 -21.99 36.60
C LYS A 203 19.87 -22.38 35.14
N ARG A 204 19.64 -23.67 34.87
CA ARG A 204 19.32 -24.18 33.52
C ARG A 204 17.86 -24.63 33.46
N TYR A 205 17.23 -24.37 32.32
CA TYR A 205 15.91 -24.91 32.01
C TYR A 205 16.08 -26.22 31.26
N TYR A 206 15.35 -27.23 31.71
CA TYR A 206 15.24 -28.50 31.00
C TYR A 206 13.79 -28.67 30.54
N TYR A 207 13.59 -28.76 29.22
CA TYR A 207 12.29 -29.07 28.65
C TYR A 207 12.14 -30.59 28.53
N ASN A 208 11.13 -31.14 29.18
CA ASN A 208 10.77 -32.54 29.04
C ASN A 208 9.73 -32.67 27.91
N GLU A 209 10.14 -33.21 26.76
CA GLU A 209 9.26 -33.35 25.58
C GLU A 209 8.07 -34.29 25.83
N THR A 210 8.25 -35.34 26.65
CA THR A 210 7.21 -36.32 26.97
C THR A 210 6.09 -35.70 27.81
N ASN A 211 6.46 -34.95 28.84
CA ASN A 211 5.52 -34.40 29.82
C ASN A 211 5.12 -32.96 29.48
N LYS A 212 5.75 -32.35 28.48
CA LYS A 212 5.62 -30.93 28.08
C LYS A 212 5.83 -29.95 29.23
N THR A 213 6.67 -30.30 30.20
CA THR A 213 7.00 -29.47 31.37
C THR A 213 8.41 -28.90 31.28
N VAL A 214 8.61 -27.72 31.88
CA VAL A 214 9.93 -27.09 32.04
C VAL A 214 10.34 -27.21 33.51
N THR A 215 11.49 -27.83 33.77
CA THR A 215 12.07 -27.93 35.12
C THR A 215 13.28 -27.01 35.21
N VAL A 216 13.45 -26.37 36.37
CA VAL A 216 14.60 -25.49 36.65
C VAL A 216 15.60 -26.26 37.50
N ILE A 217 16.83 -26.38 37.04
CA ILE A 217 17.91 -27.07 37.74
C ILE A 217 18.98 -26.04 38.10
N ASN A 218 19.39 -26.02 39.37
CA ASN A 218 20.53 -25.22 39.81
C ASN A 218 21.82 -25.94 39.41
N THR A 219 22.75 -25.22 38.79
CA THR A 219 24.09 -25.74 38.52
C THR A 219 25.03 -25.45 39.69
N ASN A 220 26.22 -26.06 39.66
CA ASN A 220 27.28 -25.80 40.64
C ASN A 220 28.13 -24.55 40.28
N HIS A 221 27.76 -23.82 39.23
CA HIS A 221 28.50 -22.65 38.77
C HIS A 221 27.92 -21.37 39.38
N THR A 222 28.71 -20.67 40.20
CA THR A 222 28.36 -19.37 40.76
C THR A 222 28.34 -18.31 39.66
N ILE A 223 27.32 -17.45 39.66
CA ILE A 223 27.23 -16.33 38.72
C ILE A 223 28.33 -15.32 39.07
N THR A 224 29.27 -15.02 38.19
CA THR A 224 30.33 -14.02 38.46
C THR A 224 30.01 -12.66 37.86
N HIS A 225 29.38 -12.63 36.70
CA HIS A 225 29.04 -11.42 35.96
C HIS A 225 27.62 -11.55 35.38
N ILE A 226 26.93 -10.42 35.25
CA ILE A 226 25.62 -10.32 34.59
C ILE A 226 25.79 -9.32 33.45
N CYS A 227 25.50 -9.74 32.23
CA CYS A 227 25.50 -8.87 31.06
C CYS A 227 24.09 -8.78 30.49
N CYS A 228 23.69 -7.58 30.08
CA CYS A 228 22.51 -7.36 29.26
C CYS A 228 22.98 -7.13 27.83
N ILE A 229 22.46 -7.92 26.90
CA ILE A 229 22.71 -7.74 25.47
C ILE A 229 21.49 -7.04 24.92
N ASP A 230 21.71 -5.89 24.27
CA ASP A 230 20.68 -5.18 23.55
C ASP A 230 20.97 -5.18 22.05
N PHE A 231 19.93 -5.22 21.24
CA PHE A 231 20.05 -5.18 19.80
C PHE A 231 20.11 -3.73 19.34
N ASN A 232 21.23 -3.32 18.77
CA ASN A 232 21.41 -1.96 18.24
C ASN A 232 20.37 -1.54 17.19
N SER A 233 19.67 -2.50 16.56
CA SER A 233 18.64 -2.24 15.53
C SER A 233 17.77 -3.48 15.23
N LEU A 234 16.98 -3.95 16.20
CA LEU A 234 16.12 -5.15 16.03
C LEU A 234 15.23 -5.06 14.78
N TYR A 235 14.42 -4.01 14.64
CA TYR A 235 13.49 -3.88 13.50
C TYR A 235 14.22 -3.75 12.16
N PRO A 236 15.19 -2.83 11.98
CA PRO A 236 15.96 -2.78 10.74
C PRO A 236 16.66 -4.11 10.41
N SER A 237 17.18 -4.84 11.40
CA SER A 237 17.81 -6.14 11.17
C SER A 237 16.82 -7.19 10.62
N CYS A 238 15.63 -7.29 11.20
CA CYS A 238 14.55 -8.15 10.71
C CYS A 238 14.04 -7.74 9.32
N PHE A 239 14.23 -6.47 8.96
CA PHE A 239 13.78 -5.88 7.70
C PHE A 239 14.88 -5.70 6.66
N SER A 240 16.11 -6.11 6.93
CA SER A 240 17.25 -5.88 6.03
C SER A 240 17.40 -6.94 4.92
N SER A 241 16.74 -8.09 5.06
CA SER A 241 16.96 -9.29 4.23
C SER A 241 18.43 -9.75 4.16
N GLN A 242 19.29 -9.21 5.01
CA GLN A 242 20.69 -9.61 5.14
C GLN A 242 20.78 -10.97 5.85
N TYR A 243 21.84 -11.72 5.52
CA TYR A 243 22.10 -12.99 6.17
C TYR A 243 22.35 -12.77 7.67
N HIS A 244 21.68 -13.58 8.50
CA HIS A 244 21.89 -13.59 9.94
C HIS A 244 21.78 -15.03 10.47
N PRO A 245 22.72 -15.53 11.28
CA PRO A 245 22.74 -16.94 11.71
C PRO A 245 21.46 -17.41 12.40
N PHE A 246 20.76 -16.50 13.07
CA PHE A 246 19.55 -16.81 13.84
C PHE A 246 18.24 -16.61 13.07
N ASN A 247 18.28 -15.98 11.88
CA ASN A 247 17.09 -15.75 11.05
C ASN A 247 17.17 -16.58 9.79
N LYS A 248 16.04 -17.13 9.34
CA LYS A 248 15.99 -17.82 8.05
C LYS A 248 16.33 -16.83 6.93
N TYR A 249 17.44 -17.09 6.24
CA TYR A 249 17.87 -16.25 5.12
C TYR A 249 16.92 -16.43 3.94
N THR A 250 16.55 -15.30 3.34
CA THR A 250 15.62 -15.24 2.21
C THR A 250 16.33 -14.91 0.90
N ASN A 251 17.64 -15.17 0.79
CA ASN A 251 18.46 -14.85 -0.39
C ASN A 251 18.36 -13.38 -0.81
N GLY A 252 18.35 -12.47 0.16
CA GLY A 252 18.20 -11.04 -0.09
C GLY A 252 16.79 -10.63 -0.52
N ILE A 253 15.80 -11.53 -0.50
CA ILE A 253 14.41 -11.20 -0.84
C ILE A 253 13.71 -10.65 0.40
N MET A 254 13.02 -9.52 0.24
CA MET A 254 12.17 -8.97 1.29
C MET A 254 10.70 -9.19 0.93
N TYR A 255 9.97 -9.81 1.85
CA TYR A 255 8.53 -9.99 1.71
C TYR A 255 7.81 -8.84 2.38
N MET A 256 6.84 -8.27 1.67
CA MET A 256 5.93 -7.25 2.17
C MET A 256 4.49 -7.73 2.06
N CYS A 257 3.63 -7.27 2.95
CA CYS A 257 2.19 -7.51 2.82
C CYS A 257 1.69 -6.87 1.52
N GLY A 258 0.87 -7.60 0.76
CA GLY A 258 0.24 -7.08 -0.45
C GLY A 258 -1.20 -6.60 -0.24
N SER A 259 -1.92 -6.40 -1.34
CA SER A 259 -3.36 -6.13 -1.31
C SER A 259 -4.17 -7.33 -0.82
N VAL A 260 -5.30 -7.07 -0.15
CA VAL A 260 -6.20 -8.12 0.34
C VAL A 260 -7.01 -8.70 -0.83
N ALA A 261 -6.82 -9.98 -1.12
CA ALA A 261 -7.57 -10.69 -2.18
C ALA A 261 -8.84 -11.40 -1.68
N GLY A 262 -8.89 -11.75 -0.39
CA GLY A 262 -10.02 -12.44 0.23
C GLY A 262 -9.75 -12.77 1.70
N VAL A 263 -10.79 -13.23 2.40
CA VAL A 263 -10.73 -13.63 3.82
C VAL A 263 -11.10 -15.10 3.94
N ILE A 264 -10.30 -15.88 4.68
CA ILE A 264 -10.56 -17.29 4.95
C ILE A 264 -10.76 -17.45 6.46
N ASN A 265 -11.99 -17.73 6.85
CA ASN A 265 -12.35 -17.92 8.27
C ASN A 265 -12.21 -19.38 8.74
N ASP A 266 -12.12 -20.34 7.82
CA ASP A 266 -11.89 -21.76 8.14
C ASP A 266 -10.43 -21.99 8.55
N PRO A 267 -10.15 -22.33 9.82
CA PRO A 267 -8.78 -22.52 10.31
C PRO A 267 -8.06 -23.69 9.64
N ILE A 268 -8.77 -24.74 9.24
CA ILE A 268 -8.18 -25.92 8.60
C ILE A 268 -7.71 -25.56 7.19
N LYS A 269 -8.56 -24.86 6.44
CA LYS A 269 -8.21 -24.37 5.10
C LYS A 269 -7.07 -23.35 5.15
N ALA A 270 -7.12 -22.40 6.10
CA ALA A 270 -6.06 -21.42 6.30
C ALA A 270 -4.73 -22.10 6.64
N SER A 271 -4.72 -23.07 7.55
CA SER A 271 -3.54 -23.83 7.96
C SER A 271 -2.91 -24.59 6.78
N LYS A 272 -3.71 -25.26 5.94
CA LYS A 272 -3.21 -25.93 4.73
C LYS A 272 -2.49 -24.98 3.78
N ILE A 273 -3.02 -23.77 3.60
CA ILE A 273 -2.42 -22.75 2.75
C ILE A 273 -1.11 -22.24 3.38
N ILE A 274 -1.13 -21.84 4.66
CA ILE A 274 0.03 -21.31 5.39
C ILE A 274 1.19 -22.30 5.45
N HIS A 275 0.89 -23.59 5.64
CA HIS A 275 1.91 -24.64 5.77
C HIS A 275 2.25 -25.33 4.44
N SER A 276 1.61 -24.95 3.33
CA SER A 276 1.91 -25.49 2.01
C SER A 276 3.39 -25.32 1.64
N ALA A 277 3.98 -26.32 1.01
CA ALA A 277 5.33 -26.22 0.44
C ALA A 277 5.39 -25.19 -0.71
N ASP A 278 4.28 -25.00 -1.43
CA ASP A 278 4.19 -24.08 -2.56
C ASP A 278 4.02 -22.61 -2.15
N ARG A 279 3.94 -22.28 -0.86
CA ARG A 279 3.61 -20.93 -0.39
C ARG A 279 4.56 -19.81 -0.85
N PHE A 280 5.82 -20.16 -1.15
CA PHE A 280 6.83 -19.23 -1.67
C PHE A 280 6.96 -19.28 -3.20
N THR A 281 6.05 -19.99 -3.87
CA THR A 281 6.00 -20.13 -5.33
C THR A 281 4.76 -19.43 -5.87
N ASP A 282 4.74 -19.18 -7.17
CA ASP A 282 3.59 -18.57 -7.87
C ASP A 282 2.31 -19.40 -7.72
N ARG A 283 2.43 -20.70 -7.39
CA ARG A 283 1.29 -21.62 -7.18
C ARG A 283 0.62 -21.44 -5.81
N GLY A 284 1.37 -21.02 -4.79
CA GLY A 284 0.85 -20.86 -3.42
C GLY A 284 0.21 -19.51 -3.15
N GLN A 285 0.57 -18.48 -3.94
CA GLN A 285 -0.02 -17.13 -3.93
C GLN A 285 -0.04 -16.39 -2.57
N ILE A 286 0.70 -16.84 -1.55
CA ILE A 286 0.77 -16.15 -0.25
C ILE A 286 1.69 -14.92 -0.34
N PHE A 287 2.81 -15.04 -1.05
CA PHE A 287 3.80 -13.96 -1.19
C PHE A 287 3.86 -13.50 -2.64
N ILE A 288 3.13 -12.44 -2.96
CA ILE A 288 2.99 -11.94 -4.34
C ILE A 288 3.95 -10.77 -4.62
N ALA A 289 4.22 -9.93 -3.61
CA ALA A 289 5.16 -8.82 -3.72
C ALA A 289 6.55 -9.24 -3.19
N GLN A 290 7.52 -9.34 -4.10
CA GLN A 290 8.92 -9.60 -3.79
C GLN A 290 9.72 -8.33 -4.05
N LEU A 291 10.38 -7.82 -3.02
CA LEU A 291 11.33 -6.72 -3.18
C LEU A 291 12.74 -7.29 -3.17
N LYS A 292 13.59 -6.80 -4.09
CA LYS A 292 15.03 -6.99 -3.98
C LYS A 292 15.49 -6.22 -2.75
N GLY A 293 15.87 -6.94 -1.71
CA GLY A 293 16.52 -6.41 -0.52
C GLY A 293 17.96 -6.00 -0.82
N HIS A 294 18.65 -5.60 0.24
CA HIS A 294 20.05 -5.19 0.18
C HIS A 294 20.97 -6.34 -0.24
#